data_AF-A0A934FT54-F1
#
_entry.id   AF-A0A934FT54-F1
#
_cell.length_a   1.000
_cell.length_b   1.000
_cell.length_c   1.000
_cell.angle_alpha   90.00
_cell.angle_beta   90.00
_cell.angle_gamma   90.00
#
_symmetry.space_group_name_H-M   'P 1'
#
loop_
_entity.id
_entity.type
_entity.pdbx_description
1 polymer ?
#
loop_
_entity_poly.entity_id
_entity_poly.type
_entity_poly.pdbx_seq_one_letter_code
_entity_poly.pdbx_strand_id
1 'polypeptide(L)'
;MDVPEAVRDVLSGASLAQIRGAYRDELLESFGIDPATAREETFRNEARAFVNKVCRELGDRCPRDLRVQSALAAWAAQVEDYDVFDALLTNFTAFEDRAKLLARGRRLFPGPLTAHWSDG
;
A
#
# COMPACT_ATOMS: atom_id res chain seq x y z
N MET A 1 1.17 5.41 15.79
CA MET A 1 1.24 5.71 14.36
C MET A 1 -0.13 6.02 13.78
N ASP A 2 -0.26 7.21 13.23
CA ASP A 2 -1.38 7.60 12.37
C ASP A 2 -0.98 7.67 10.89
N VAL A 3 -1.94 7.92 10.00
CA VAL A 3 -1.68 7.96 8.55
C VAL A 3 -0.72 9.09 8.16
N PRO A 4 -0.89 10.35 8.64
CA PRO A 4 0.07 11.42 8.37
C PRO A 4 1.51 11.12 8.78
N GLU A 5 1.71 10.48 9.93
CA GLU A 5 3.02 10.02 10.38
C GLU A 5 3.61 8.97 9.43
N ALA A 6 2.85 7.92 9.13
CA ALA A 6 3.29 6.87 8.21
C ALA A 6 3.65 7.39 6.81
N VAL A 7 2.89 8.37 6.29
CA VAL A 7 3.21 9.04 5.01
C VAL A 7 4.58 9.74 5.09
N ARG A 8 4.86 10.48 6.17
CA ARG A 8 6.16 11.15 6.36
C ARG A 8 7.30 10.15 6.42
N ASP A 9 7.09 9.02 7.09
CA ASP A 9 8.10 7.97 7.20
C ASP A 9 8.43 7.35 5.84
N VAL A 10 7.41 7.06 5.02
CA VAL A 10 7.62 6.57 3.65
C VAL A 10 8.38 7.59 2.81
N LEU A 11 8.02 8.86 2.89
CA LEU A 11 8.73 9.94 2.17
C LEU A 11 10.18 10.13 2.66
N SER A 12 10.47 9.71 3.90
CA SER A 12 11.80 9.70 4.49
C SER A 12 12.61 8.43 4.18
N GLY A 13 12.01 7.45 3.48
CA GLY A 13 12.68 6.25 2.99
C GLY A 13 12.22 4.94 3.63
N ALA A 14 11.24 4.95 4.52
CA ALA A 14 10.66 3.72 5.05
C ALA A 14 9.87 2.97 3.96
N SER A 15 9.99 1.64 3.94
CA SER A 15 9.14 0.79 3.08
C SER A 15 7.76 0.58 3.69
N LEU A 16 6.74 0.36 2.86
CA LEU A 16 5.37 0.05 3.33
C LEU A 16 5.32 -1.24 4.17
N ALA A 17 6.26 -2.18 3.97
CA ALA A 17 6.39 -3.36 4.81
C ALA A 17 6.90 -3.01 6.23
N GLN A 18 7.81 -2.04 6.36
CA GLN A 18 8.24 -1.52 7.66
C GLN A 18 7.10 -0.77 8.36
N ILE A 19 6.35 0.07 7.64
CA ILE A 19 5.16 0.75 8.18
C ILE A 19 4.14 -0.27 8.71
N ARG A 20 3.88 -1.34 7.95
CA ARG A 20 3.01 -2.44 8.40
C ARG A 20 3.49 -3.05 9.71
N GLY A 21 4.79 -3.35 9.80
CA GLY A 21 5.41 -3.96 10.98
C GLY A 21 5.28 -3.06 12.20
N ALA A 22 5.68 -1.80 12.07
CA ALA A 22 5.60 -0.81 13.15
C ALA A 22 4.15 -0.64 13.65
N TYR A 23 3.19 -0.50 12.74
CA TYR A 23 1.77 -0.38 13.14
C TYR A 23 1.24 -1.66 13.81
N ARG A 24 1.67 -2.85 13.35
CA ARG A 24 1.31 -4.11 14.03
C ARG A 24 1.88 -4.17 15.44
N ASP A 25 3.13 -3.76 15.63
CA ASP A 25 3.79 -3.79 16.93
C ASP A 25 3.11 -2.84 17.93
N GLU A 26 2.70 -1.65 17.47
CA GLU A 26 1.88 -0.73 18.29
C GLU A 26 0.50 -1.32 18.65
N LEU A 27 -0.14 -2.05 17.73
CA LEU A 27 -1.39 -2.73 18.06
C LEU A 27 -1.17 -3.79 19.14
N LEU A 28 -0.14 -4.62 19.00
CA LEU A 28 0.21 -5.62 20.03
C LEU A 28 0.42 -4.96 21.41
N GLU A 29 1.18 -3.86 21.45
CA GLU A 29 1.39 -3.09 22.68
C GLU A 29 0.08 -2.54 23.25
N SER A 30 -0.76 -1.91 22.40
CA SER A 30 -2.02 -1.30 22.82
C SER A 30 -3.03 -2.30 23.41
N PHE A 31 -3.01 -3.54 22.93
CA PHE A 31 -3.85 -4.63 23.42
C PHE A 31 -3.17 -5.46 24.51
N GLY A 32 -1.96 -5.11 24.93
CA GLY A 32 -1.19 -5.84 25.95
C GLY A 32 -0.82 -7.26 25.53
N ILE A 33 -0.67 -7.52 24.24
CA ILE A 33 -0.33 -8.83 23.69
C ILE A 33 1.19 -8.94 23.61
N ASP A 34 1.76 -9.93 24.30
CA ASP A 34 3.19 -10.22 24.22
C ASP A 34 3.57 -10.65 22.78
N PRO A 35 4.50 -9.94 22.12
CA PRO A 35 4.99 -10.30 20.78
C PRO A 35 5.52 -11.74 20.67
N ALA A 36 6.05 -12.32 21.75
CA ALA A 36 6.51 -13.71 21.76
C ALA A 36 5.36 -14.73 21.65
N THR A 37 4.14 -14.32 22.01
CA THR A 37 2.93 -15.16 21.95
C THR A 37 2.04 -14.82 20.76
N ALA A 38 2.24 -13.65 20.16
CA ALA A 38 1.51 -13.20 18.98
C ALA A 38 1.86 -14.05 17.77
N ARG A 39 0.84 -14.55 17.08
CA ARG A 39 1.03 -15.25 15.81
C ARG A 39 1.24 -14.25 14.68
N GLU A 40 1.77 -14.72 13.56
CA GLU A 40 1.96 -13.90 12.36
C GLU A 40 0.62 -13.36 11.82
N GLU A 41 -0.48 -14.08 12.05
CA GLU A 41 -1.82 -13.63 11.64
C GLU A 41 -2.40 -12.53 12.54
N THR A 42 -1.89 -12.39 13.77
CA THR A 42 -2.40 -11.41 14.74
C THR A 42 -2.25 -10.00 14.16
N PHE A 43 -3.39 -9.32 14.04
CA PHE A 43 -3.54 -7.99 13.44
C PHE A 43 -3.07 -7.85 11.97
N ARG A 44 -2.91 -8.96 11.24
CA ARG A 44 -2.45 -8.94 9.84
C ARG A 44 -3.37 -8.12 8.95
N ASN A 45 -4.69 -8.25 9.12
CA ASN A 45 -5.68 -7.56 8.30
C ASN A 45 -5.76 -6.08 8.64
N GLU A 46 -5.70 -5.74 9.92
CA GLU A 46 -5.74 -4.38 10.45
C GLU A 46 -4.50 -3.60 9.97
N ALA A 47 -3.32 -4.20 10.09
CA ALA A 47 -2.09 -3.60 9.60
C ALA A 47 -2.08 -3.45 8.07
N ARG A 48 -2.61 -4.44 7.33
CA ARG A 48 -2.78 -4.31 5.88
C ARG A 48 -3.74 -3.17 5.52
N ALA A 49 -4.90 -3.10 6.17
CA ALA A 49 -5.89 -2.06 5.92
C ALA A 49 -5.34 -0.66 6.24
N PHE A 50 -4.52 -0.53 7.28
CA PHE A 50 -3.81 0.71 7.59
C PHE A 50 -2.86 1.12 6.46
N VAL A 51 -2.02 0.20 5.98
CA VAL A 51 -1.07 0.48 4.89
C VAL A 51 -1.80 0.84 3.59
N ASN A 52 -2.96 0.25 3.30
CA ASN A 52 -3.74 0.61 2.11
C ASN A 52 -4.24 2.06 2.18
N LYS A 53 -4.63 2.55 3.36
CA LYS A 53 -4.95 3.98 3.57
C LYS A 53 -3.74 4.87 3.34
N VAL A 54 -2.57 4.47 3.82
CA VAL A 54 -1.30 5.17 3.57
C VAL A 54 -0.99 5.23 2.07
N CYS A 55 -1.18 4.12 1.35
CA CYS A 55 -0.97 4.05 -0.10
C CYS A 55 -1.86 5.04 -0.85
N ARG A 56 -3.13 5.12 -0.48
CA ARG A 56 -4.08 6.08 -1.07
C ARG A 56 -3.63 7.52 -0.86
N GLU A 57 -3.31 7.90 0.38
CA GLU A 57 -2.82 9.26 0.68
C GLU A 57 -1.52 9.60 -0.06
N LEU A 58 -0.60 8.62 -0.19
CA LEU A 58 0.63 8.80 -0.95
C LEU A 58 0.36 9.04 -2.44
N GLY A 59 -0.54 8.25 -3.05
CA GLY A 59 -0.93 8.41 -4.45
C GLY A 59 -1.57 9.78 -4.72
N ASP A 60 -2.48 10.21 -3.85
CA ASP A 60 -3.22 11.45 -4.00
C ASP A 60 -2.34 12.70 -3.78
N ARG A 61 -1.43 12.67 -2.81
CA ARG A 61 -0.62 13.84 -2.40
C ARG A 61 0.71 13.97 -3.10
N CYS A 62 1.28 12.86 -3.58
CA CYS A 62 2.62 12.83 -4.16
C CYS A 62 2.61 12.22 -5.57
N PRO A 63 1.75 12.73 -6.49
CA PRO A 63 1.74 12.22 -7.85
C PRO A 63 3.12 12.45 -8.48
N ARG A 64 3.62 11.43 -9.21
CA ARG A 64 4.90 11.47 -9.93
C ARG A 64 6.17 11.45 -9.06
N ASP A 65 6.10 11.34 -7.73
CA ASP A 65 7.29 11.05 -6.93
C ASP A 65 7.73 9.60 -7.18
N LEU A 66 8.94 9.42 -7.74
CA LEU A 66 9.48 8.11 -8.08
C LEU A 66 9.65 7.19 -6.87
N ARG A 67 9.91 7.74 -5.68
CA ARG A 67 10.04 6.95 -4.45
C ARG A 67 8.69 6.38 -4.03
N VAL A 68 7.64 7.20 -4.12
CA VAL A 68 6.27 6.79 -3.86
C VAL A 68 5.82 5.74 -4.87
N GLN A 69 6.10 5.97 -6.16
CA GLN A 69 5.84 5.01 -7.22
C GLN A 69 6.47 3.64 -6.92
N SER A 70 7.77 3.61 -6.57
CA SER A 70 8.48 2.37 -6.25
C SER A 70 7.90 1.68 -5.01
N ALA A 71 7.56 2.43 -3.97
CA ALA A 71 6.94 1.89 -2.76
C ALA A 71 5.57 1.26 -3.07
N LEU A 72 4.70 1.98 -3.78
CA LEU A 72 3.38 1.52 -4.17
C LEU A 72 3.45 0.30 -5.10
N ALA A 73 4.35 0.28 -6.08
CA ALA A 73 4.52 -0.85 -6.98
C ALA A 73 4.98 -2.12 -6.23
N ALA A 74 5.94 -1.97 -5.31
CA ALA A 74 6.41 -3.07 -4.47
C ALA A 74 5.30 -3.61 -3.55
N TRP A 75 4.42 -2.75 -3.05
CA TRP A 75 3.29 -3.14 -2.22
C TRP A 75 2.17 -3.79 -3.03
N ALA A 76 1.76 -3.20 -4.17
CA ALA A 76 0.78 -3.75 -5.10
C ALA A 76 1.17 -5.14 -5.63
N ALA A 77 2.47 -5.43 -5.73
CA ALA A 77 2.95 -6.77 -6.08
C ALA A 77 2.61 -7.83 -5.01
N GLN A 78 2.40 -7.43 -3.76
CA GLN A 78 2.17 -8.34 -2.63
C GLN A 78 0.71 -8.41 -2.18
N VAL A 79 -0.10 -7.40 -2.50
CA VAL A 79 -1.50 -7.32 -2.07
C VAL A 79 -2.47 -7.39 -3.24
N GLU A 80 -3.68 -7.86 -2.95
CA GLU A 80 -4.82 -7.83 -3.87
C GLU A 80 -5.82 -6.82 -3.31
N ASP A 81 -5.51 -5.54 -3.45
CA ASP A 81 -6.32 -4.44 -2.91
C ASP A 81 -6.57 -3.39 -4.00
N TYR A 82 -7.84 -3.06 -4.21
CA TYR A 82 -8.23 -2.15 -5.29
C TYR A 82 -7.66 -0.75 -5.09
N ASP A 83 -7.75 -0.18 -3.89
CA ASP A 83 -7.33 1.19 -3.62
C ASP A 83 -5.83 1.37 -3.82
N VAL A 84 -5.03 0.34 -3.50
CA VAL A 84 -3.59 0.34 -3.77
C VAL A 84 -3.30 0.33 -5.28
N PHE A 85 -3.99 -0.52 -6.03
CA PHE A 85 -3.83 -0.59 -7.48
C PHE A 85 -4.28 0.70 -8.14
N ASP A 86 -5.41 1.27 -7.69
CA ASP A 86 -5.98 2.49 -8.22
C ASP A 86 -5.07 3.69 -7.96
N ALA A 87 -4.59 3.84 -6.72
CA ALA A 87 -3.64 4.90 -6.34
C ALA A 87 -2.36 4.85 -7.19
N LEU A 88 -1.85 3.65 -7.51
CA LEU A 88 -0.68 3.48 -8.36
C LEU A 88 -0.98 3.72 -9.84
N LEU A 89 -1.95 3.02 -10.41
CA LEU A 89 -2.16 2.96 -11.87
C LEU A 89 -2.79 4.24 -12.43
N THR A 90 -3.53 4.98 -11.60
CA THR A 90 -4.12 6.28 -11.94
C THR A 90 -3.09 7.41 -11.87
N ASN A 91 -2.23 7.42 -10.85
CA ASN A 91 -1.29 8.53 -10.63
C ASN A 91 0.09 8.35 -11.27
N PHE A 92 0.45 7.12 -11.67
CA PHE A 92 1.76 6.78 -12.21
C PHE A 92 1.65 6.01 -13.54
N THR A 93 2.02 6.67 -14.64
CA THR A 93 1.86 6.15 -16.00
C THR A 93 3.11 5.51 -16.58
N ALA A 94 4.30 5.80 -16.04
CA ALA A 94 5.57 5.37 -16.62
C ALA A 94 6.47 4.67 -15.59
N PHE A 95 6.37 3.34 -15.51
CA PHE A 95 7.27 2.49 -14.71
C PHE A 95 7.40 1.08 -15.27
N GLU A 96 8.54 0.43 -15.03
CA GLU A 96 8.99 -0.79 -15.72
C GLU A 96 7.95 -1.93 -15.68
N ASP A 97 7.34 -2.19 -14.52
CA ASP A 97 6.39 -3.28 -14.34
C ASP A 97 4.90 -2.90 -14.53
N ARG A 98 4.62 -1.69 -15.05
CA ARG A 98 3.23 -1.19 -15.15
C ARG A 98 2.33 -2.11 -15.92
N ALA A 99 2.77 -2.62 -17.08
CA ALA A 99 1.97 -3.51 -17.90
C ALA A 99 1.58 -4.81 -17.17
N LYS A 100 2.50 -5.37 -16.37
CA LYS A 100 2.24 -6.57 -15.57
C LYS A 100 1.24 -6.30 -14.45
N LEU A 101 1.39 -5.17 -13.73
CA LEU A 101 0.45 -4.78 -12.68
C LEU A 101 -0.93 -4.43 -13.25
N LEU A 102 -1.00 -3.74 -14.39
CA LEU A 102 -2.26 -3.45 -15.08
C LEU A 102 -2.99 -4.74 -15.48
N ALA A 103 -2.27 -5.69 -16.10
CA ALA A 103 -2.84 -6.99 -16.47
C ALA A 103 -3.26 -7.83 -15.26
N ARG A 104 -2.57 -7.72 -14.13
CA ARG A 104 -2.99 -8.35 -12.87
C ARG A 104 -4.24 -7.68 -12.31
N GLY A 105 -4.27 -6.35 -12.21
CA GLY A 105 -5.41 -5.61 -11.68
C GLY A 105 -6.69 -5.90 -12.48
N ARG A 106 -6.61 -5.91 -13.82
CA ARG A 106 -7.76 -6.26 -14.69
C ARG A 106 -8.26 -7.69 -14.53
N ARG A 107 -7.46 -8.61 -13.96
CA ARG A 107 -7.90 -9.97 -13.62
C ARG A 107 -8.52 -10.04 -12.23
N LEU A 108 -8.08 -9.19 -11.31
CA LEU A 108 -8.54 -9.17 -9.91
C LEU A 108 -9.83 -8.38 -9.74
N PHE A 109 -10.05 -7.31 -10.50
CA PHE A 109 -11.13 -6.35 -10.27
C PHE A 109 -12.10 -6.26 -11.46
N PRO A 110 -13.39 -5.94 -11.22
CA PRO A 110 -14.39 -5.79 -12.28
C PRO A 110 -13.98 -4.76 -13.34
N GLY A 111 -14.26 -5.07 -14.61
CA GLY A 111 -13.94 -4.22 -15.76
C GLY A 111 -14.32 -2.74 -15.60
N PRO A 112 -15.54 -2.40 -15.17
CA PRO A 112 -15.94 -1.00 -14.95
C PRO A 112 -15.06 -0.22 -13.97
N LEU A 113 -14.50 -0.89 -12.95
CA LEU A 113 -13.60 -0.27 -11.97
C LEU A 113 -12.17 -0.11 -12.49
N THR A 114 -11.82 -0.70 -13.62
CA THR A 114 -10.43 -0.69 -14.14
C THR A 114 -10.30 0.02 -15.47
N ALA A 115 -11.40 0.52 -16.03
CA ALA A 115 -11.45 1.12 -17.35
C ALA A 115 -10.53 2.34 -17.47
N HIS A 116 -10.53 3.19 -16.44
CA HIS A 116 -9.78 4.45 -16.39
C HIS A 116 -8.26 4.28 -16.25
N TRP A 117 -7.77 3.10 -15.89
CA TRP A 117 -6.31 2.84 -15.81
C TRP A 117 -5.61 2.86 -17.19
N SER A 118 -6.38 2.93 -18.26
CA SER A 118 -5.92 2.86 -19.65
C SER A 118 -5.63 4.23 -20.27
N ASP A 119 -6.17 5.31 -19.68
CA ASP A 119 -6.27 6.63 -20.30
C ASP A 119 -5.15 7.60 -19.86
N GLY A 120 -3.93 7.09 -19.67
CA GLY A 120 -2.76 7.85 -19.24
C GLY A 120 -1.63 7.88 -20.26
#